data_AF-A0A6M3JHB8-F1
#
_entry.id   AF-A0A6M3JHB8-F1
#
_cell.length_a   1.000
_cell.length_b   1.000
_cell.length_c   1.000
_cell.angle_alpha   90.00
_cell.angle_beta   90.00
_cell.angle_gamma   90.00
#
_symmetry.space_group_name_H-M   'P 1'
#
loop_
_entity.id
_entity.type
_entity.pdbx_description
1 polymer ?
#
loop_
_entity_poly.entity_id
_entity_poly.type
_entity_poly.pdbx_seq_one_letter_code
_entity_poly.pdbx_strand_id
1 'polypeptide(L)' 'MKSTIKAWAIKTDDPENDNYIGIYWFMGETVLWQEGCRIALWTTKKNARACLPDVRRGYPEATIKRVTVTVEDV' A
#
# COMPACT_ATOMS: atom_id res chain seq x y z
N MET A 1 -1.45 -3.66 23.08
CA MET A 1 -2.22 -2.38 23.09
C MET A 1 -2.77 -2.16 21.68
N LYS A 2 -3.98 -1.61 21.46
CA LYS A 2 -4.43 -1.31 20.08
C LYS A 2 -4.00 0.11 19.72
N SER A 3 -3.15 0.25 18.71
CA SER A 3 -2.75 1.56 18.17
C SER A 3 -3.35 1.75 16.79
N THR A 4 -3.71 2.98 16.45
CA THR A 4 -4.21 3.30 15.10
C THR A 4 -3.25 4.25 14.41
N ILE A 5 -2.95 3.97 13.15
CA ILE A 5 -2.10 4.80 12.29
C ILE A 5 -2.85 5.18 11.02
N LYS A 6 -2.65 6.41 10.56
CA LYS A 6 -3.13 6.85 9.23
C LYS A 6 -2.03 6.58 8.22
N ALA A 7 -2.38 5.93 7.13
CA ALA A 7 -1.47 5.61 6.04
C ALA A 7 -2.12 5.90 4.68
N TRP A 8 -1.32 5.84 3.64
CA TRP A 8 -1.77 5.82 2.25
C TRP A 8 -1.57 4.42 1.70
N ALA A 9 -2.47 3.95 0.86
CA ALA A 9 -2.39 2.66 0.19
C ALA A 9 -2.72 2.84 -1.29
N ILE A 10 -2.22 1.95 -2.14
CA ILE A 10 -2.63 1.85 -3.54
C ILE A 10 -3.69 0.75 -3.62
N LYS A 11 -4.89 1.13 -4.04
CA LYS A 11 -6.01 0.22 -4.30
C LYS A 11 -5.96 -0.17 -5.77
N THR A 12 -5.95 -1.46 -6.08
CA THR A 12 -5.91 -1.99 -7.45
C THR A 12 -7.28 -2.24 -8.05
N ASP A 13 -8.33 -2.29 -7.21
CA ASP A 13 -9.70 -2.65 -7.62
C ASP A 13 -9.80 -4.05 -8.29
N ASP A 14 -8.83 -4.91 -8.01
CA ASP A 14 -8.81 -6.32 -8.45
C ASP A 14 -9.86 -7.12 -7.65
N PRO A 15 -10.87 -7.71 -8.30
CA PRO A 15 -11.92 -8.48 -7.63
C PRO A 15 -11.49 -9.90 -7.23
N GLU A 16 -10.42 -10.44 -7.83
CA GLU A 16 -9.94 -11.81 -7.59
C GLU A 16 -8.87 -11.86 -6.49
N ASN A 17 -8.16 -10.75 -6.29
CA ASN A 17 -7.11 -10.62 -5.27
C ASN A 17 -7.50 -9.61 -4.19
N ASP A 18 -6.70 -9.54 -3.11
CA ASP A 18 -6.85 -8.46 -2.14
C ASP A 18 -6.77 -7.11 -2.88
N ASN A 19 -7.81 -6.27 -2.72
CA ASN A 19 -7.97 -4.98 -3.42
C ASN A 19 -6.81 -3.97 -3.22
N TYR A 20 -5.88 -4.28 -2.32
CA TYR A 20 -4.65 -3.55 -2.11
C TYR A 20 -3.54 -4.54 -2.43
N ILE A 21 -2.92 -4.39 -3.60
CA ILE A 21 -1.70 -5.10 -3.97
C ILE A 21 -0.57 -4.11 -3.95
N GLY A 22 0.45 -4.40 -3.14
CA GLY A 22 1.72 -3.72 -3.19
C GLY A 22 2.81 -4.69 -3.60
N ILE A 23 3.39 -4.53 -4.79
CA ILE A 23 4.64 -5.22 -5.17
C ILE A 23 5.83 -4.76 -4.28
N TYR A 24 5.60 -3.75 -3.42
CA TYR A 24 6.62 -3.06 -2.63
C TYR A 24 6.15 -2.85 -1.19
N TRP A 25 6.98 -3.14 -0.21
CA TRP A 25 6.83 -2.63 1.15
C TRP A 25 7.42 -1.23 1.28
N PHE A 26 6.86 -0.43 2.18
CA PHE A 26 7.48 0.81 2.61
C PHE A 26 7.63 0.79 4.13
N MET A 27 8.86 0.68 4.61
CA MET A 27 9.21 0.93 6.01
C MET A 27 9.91 2.29 6.10
N GLY A 28 9.23 3.29 6.68
CA GLY A 28 9.82 4.61 6.90
C GLY A 28 10.00 5.40 5.59
N GLU A 29 11.24 5.52 5.12
CA GLU A 29 11.65 6.23 3.88
C GLU A 29 12.13 5.30 2.75
N THR A 30 12.21 3.99 3.01
CA THR A 30 12.81 3.03 2.08
C THR A 30 11.72 2.23 1.35
N VAL A 31 11.81 2.18 0.01
CA VAL A 31 11.07 1.22 -0.82
C VAL A 31 11.81 -0.11 -0.76
N LEU A 32 11.15 -1.16 -0.29
CA LEU A 32 11.64 -2.53 -0.35
C LEU A 32 10.77 -3.32 -1.32
N TRP A 33 11.37 -3.94 -2.33
CA TRP A 33 10.66 -4.90 -3.17
C TRP A 33 10.55 -6.23 -2.41
N GLN A 34 9.33 -6.77 -2.31
CA GLN A 34 9.14 -8.10 -1.75
C GLN A 34 8.01 -8.81 -2.48
N GLU A 35 8.37 -9.91 -3.13
CA GLU A 35 7.41 -10.81 -3.76
C GLU A 35 6.43 -11.38 -2.72
N GLY A 36 5.15 -11.45 -3.08
CA GLY A 36 4.09 -11.93 -2.19
C GLY A 36 3.56 -10.91 -1.18
N CYS A 37 4.04 -9.66 -1.19
CA CYS A 37 3.42 -8.60 -0.42
C CYS A 37 2.00 -8.34 -0.94
N ARG A 38 1.02 -8.49 -0.05
CA ARG A 38 -0.38 -8.19 -0.35
C ARG A 38 -0.60 -6.69 -0.17
N ILE A 39 -0.40 -6.12 1.02
CA ILE A 39 -0.74 -4.71 1.27
C ILE A 39 0.51 -3.86 1.51
N ALA A 40 0.64 -2.77 0.74
CA ALA A 40 1.64 -1.74 0.96
C ALA A 40 1.03 -0.46 1.56
N LEU A 41 1.71 0.07 2.59
CA LEU A 41 1.28 1.26 3.33
C LEU A 41 2.40 2.30 3.31
N TRP A 42 2.04 3.54 2.99
CA TRP A 42 2.96 4.67 2.96
C TRP A 42 2.61 5.71 4.03
N THR A 43 3.63 6.26 4.67
CA THR A 43 3.50 7.34 5.67
C THR A 43 3.02 8.65 5.03
N THR A 44 3.30 8.87 3.74
CA THR A 44 2.90 10.10 3.02
C THR A 44 2.25 9.81 1.67
N LYS A 45 1.37 10.71 1.23
CA LYS A 45 0.74 10.66 -0.11
C LYS A 45 1.77 10.78 -1.23
N LYS A 46 2.86 11.52 -1.00
CA LYS A 46 3.93 11.74 -1.97
C LYS A 46 4.61 10.42 -2.32
N ASN A 47 4.94 9.60 -1.32
CA ASN A 47 5.60 8.31 -1.54
C ASN A 47 4.66 7.34 -2.27
N ALA A 48 3.37 7.27 -1.87
CA ALA A 48 2.38 6.47 -2.59
C ALA A 48 2.23 6.91 -4.07
N ARG A 49 2.28 8.21 -4.36
CA ARG A 49 2.25 8.74 -5.74
C ARG A 49 3.46 8.34 -6.57
N ALA A 50 4.65 8.28 -5.97
CA ALA A 50 5.86 7.88 -6.66
C ALA A 50 5.81 6.41 -7.11
N CYS A 51 5.16 5.53 -6.34
CA CYS A 51 5.02 4.10 -6.66
C CYS A 51 3.85 3.77 -7.61
N LEU A 52 2.86 4.66 -7.73
CA LEU A 52 1.65 4.40 -8.52
C LEU A 52 1.91 4.04 -10.00
N PRO A 53 2.85 4.67 -10.73
CA PRO A 53 3.12 4.33 -12.12
C PRO A 53 3.53 2.87 -12.32
N ASP A 54 4.31 2.30 -11.41
CA ASP A 54 4.76 0.91 -11.52
C ASP A 54 3.62 -0.07 -11.24
N VAL A 55 2.78 0.21 -10.25
CA VAL A 55 1.58 -0.60 -9.98
C VAL A 55 0.61 -0.54 -11.17
N ARG A 56 0.46 0.63 -11.80
CA ARG A 56 -0.41 0.80 -12.97
C ARG A 56 0.03 0.03 -14.22
N ARG A 57 1.26 -0.48 -14.27
CA ARG A 57 1.68 -1.40 -15.34
C ARG A 57 0.93 -2.72 -15.28
N GLY A 58 0.60 -3.21 -14.09
CA GLY A 58 -0.23 -4.41 -13.87
C GLY A 58 -1.70 -4.10 -13.58
N TYR A 59 -2.00 -2.93 -13.02
CA TYR A 59 -3.34 -2.52 -12.57
C TYR A 59 -3.65 -1.08 -13.02
N PRO A 60 -4.05 -0.86 -14.29
CA PRO A 60 -4.21 0.49 -14.86
C PRO A 60 -5.16 1.40 -14.07
N GLU A 61 -6.21 0.81 -13.49
CA GLU A 61 -7.23 1.50 -12.70
C GLU A 61 -6.80 1.81 -11.26
N ALA A 62 -5.56 1.48 -10.88
CA ALA A 62 -5.11 1.65 -9.51
C ALA A 62 -5.20 3.13 -9.06
N THR A 63 -5.67 3.32 -7.83
CA THR A 63 -5.86 4.63 -7.19
C THR A 63 -5.18 4.69 -5.83
N ILE A 64 -4.88 5.90 -5.36
CA ILE A 64 -4.35 6.11 -4.01
C ILE A 64 -5.50 6.42 -3.06
N LYS A 65 -5.55 5.68 -1.94
CA LYS A 65 -6.53 5.86 -0.86
C LYS A 65 -5.81 6.18 0.45
N ARG A 66 -6.43 7.01 1.28
CA ARG A 66 -6.01 7.18 2.68
C ARG A 66 -6.75 6.13 3.51
N VAL A 67 -6.01 5.36 4.29
CA VAL A 67 -6.53 4.26 5.10
C VAL A 67 -6.17 4.48 6.57
N THR A 68 -6.96 3.91 7.46
CA THR A 68 -6.65 3.80 8.89
C THR A 68 -6.33 2.34 9.17
N VAL A 69 -5.19 2.09 9.78
CA VAL A 69 -4.74 0.75 10.14
C VAL A 69 -4.72 0.63 11.65
N THR A 70 -5.30 -0.45 12.15
CA THR A 70 -5.25 -0.81 13.58
C THR A 70 -4.17 -1.87 13.73
N VAL A 71 -3.17 -1.59 14.57
CA VAL A 71 -2.11 -2.52 14.93
C VAL A 71 -2.43 -3.08 16.31
N GLU A 72 -2.40 -4.40 16.41
CA GLU A 72 -2.57 -5.13 17.66
C GLU A 72 -1.22 -5.73 18.03
N ASP A 73 -0.72 -5.45 19.24
CA ASP A 73 0.40 -6.23 19.78
C ASP A 73 -0.07 -7.66 20.00
N VAL A 74 0.64 -8.62 19.39
CA VAL A 74 0.40 -10.06 19.53
C VAL A 74 1.37 -10.66 20.53
#